data_AF-A0A101WUV3-F1
#
_entry.id   AF-A0A101WUV3-F1
#
_cell.length_a   1.000
_cell.length_b   1.000
_cell.length_c   1.000
_cell.angle_alpha   90.00
_cell.angle_beta   90.00
_cell.angle_gamma   90.00
#
_symmetry.space_group_name_H-M   'P 1'
#
loop_
_entity.id
_entity.type
_entity.pdbx_description
1 polymer ?
#
loop_
_entity_poly.entity_id
_entity_poly.type
_entity_poly.pdbx_seq_one_letter_code
_entity_poly.pdbx_strand_id
1 'polypeptide(L)'
;MNVVTKPEIIVSINEKTGKVPDFSDDYVLMREKEFNAVLDGVNLSIILAIMRGHTHFVELMRETGLQKGKLARRLKRLLDSGWISKEGNKYLVSGRIFVVYDIGEINGNITIHISTDKGAFADPVYGLVVISGEPRNYCSTCPLRQACVNNVKSMARKYGIQLRGVEPSEAYVELFRVFVERDLTRKLRSGWRIIIKKGEV
;
A
#
# COMPACT_ATOMS: atom_id res chain seq x y z
N MET A 1 16.86 18.93 17.67
CA MET A 1 16.03 17.73 17.46
C MET A 1 15.87 17.54 15.97
N ASN A 2 16.52 16.55 15.36
CA ASN A 2 16.31 16.26 13.94
C ASN A 2 14.92 15.65 13.81
N VAL A 3 13.97 16.44 13.28
CA VAL A 3 12.66 15.93 12.88
C VAL A 3 12.93 14.97 11.73
N VAL A 4 12.90 13.67 11.99
CA VAL A 4 12.96 12.64 10.95
C VAL A 4 11.72 12.84 10.09
N THR A 5 11.90 13.52 8.96
CA THR A 5 10.82 13.77 8.01
C THR A 5 10.50 12.44 7.36
N LYS A 6 9.26 11.97 7.52
CA LYS A 6 8.82 10.73 6.90
C LYS A 6 8.84 10.90 5.37
N PRO A 7 9.24 9.87 4.61
CA PRO A 7 9.23 9.95 3.15
C PRO A 7 7.79 10.10 2.65
N GLU A 8 7.58 11.03 1.72
CA GLU A 8 6.28 11.27 1.07
C GLU A 8 5.89 10.11 0.15
N ILE A 9 6.88 9.47 -0.48
CA ILE A 9 6.69 8.29 -1.30
C ILE A 9 7.74 7.23 -0.96
N ILE A 10 7.30 5.99 -0.75
CA ILE A 10 8.15 4.81 -0.59
C ILE A 10 7.89 3.89 -1.77
N VAL A 11 8.94 3.51 -2.50
CA VAL A 11 8.87 2.54 -3.60
C VAL A 11 9.76 1.35 -3.26
N SER A 12 9.17 0.17 -3.25
CA SER A 12 9.88 -1.10 -3.25
C SER A 12 9.55 -1.80 -4.56
N ILE A 13 10.58 -2.18 -5.32
CA ILE A 13 10.43 -2.93 -6.57
C ILE A 13 10.71 -4.39 -6.24
N ASN A 14 9.77 -5.28 -6.58
CA ASN A 14 9.99 -6.70 -6.42
C ASN A 14 10.99 -7.20 -7.47
N GLU A 15 12.06 -7.84 -7.03
CA GLU A 15 12.89 -8.68 -7.91
C GLU A 15 12.11 -9.96 -8.24
N LYS A 16 12.33 -10.54 -9.43
CA LYS A 16 11.68 -11.79 -9.83
C LYS A 16 12.20 -12.94 -8.97
N THR A 17 11.55 -13.22 -7.84
CA THR A 17 11.91 -14.32 -6.93
C THR A 17 11.33 -15.67 -7.35
N GLY A 18 10.57 -15.72 -8.45
CA GLY A 18 9.87 -16.94 -8.93
C GLY A 18 8.66 -17.35 -8.08
N LYS A 19 8.46 -16.74 -6.90
CA LYS A 19 7.25 -16.87 -6.07
C LYS A 19 6.36 -15.67 -6.31
N VAL A 20 5.19 -15.90 -6.91
CA VAL A 20 4.15 -14.87 -7.03
C VAL A 20 3.26 -14.97 -5.79
N PRO A 21 3.22 -13.96 -4.91
CA PRO A 21 2.30 -13.99 -3.77
C PRO A 21 0.86 -13.96 -4.26
N ASP A 22 -0.01 -14.62 -3.53
CA ASP A 22 -1.45 -14.46 -3.70
C ASP A 22 -1.86 -13.10 -3.13
N PHE A 23 -2.60 -12.31 -3.90
CA PHE A 23 -3.10 -11.00 -3.51
C PHE A 23 -4.59 -10.95 -3.77
N SER A 24 -5.33 -10.37 -2.83
CA SER A 24 -6.69 -9.94 -3.14
C SER A 24 -6.65 -8.74 -4.09
N ASP A 25 -7.49 -8.76 -5.14
CA ASP A 25 -7.77 -7.61 -6.02
C ASP A 25 -8.65 -6.54 -5.34
N ASP A 26 -8.85 -6.66 -4.03
CA ASP A 26 -9.66 -5.78 -3.22
C ASP A 26 -9.04 -4.38 -3.03
N TYR A 27 -9.94 -3.42 -2.84
CA TYR A 27 -9.63 -2.10 -2.32
C TYR A 27 -9.84 -2.12 -0.81
N VAL A 28 -8.82 -1.72 -0.06
CA VAL A 28 -8.90 -1.62 1.39
C VAL A 28 -9.04 -0.16 1.77
N LEU A 29 -10.22 0.19 2.31
CA LEU A 29 -10.46 1.49 2.92
C LEU A 29 -9.98 1.45 4.37
N MET A 30 -9.09 2.37 4.74
CA MET A 30 -8.56 2.47 6.10
C MET A 30 -8.49 3.92 6.55
N ARG A 31 -8.65 4.18 7.84
CA ARG A 31 -8.42 5.53 8.36
C ARG A 31 -6.91 5.80 8.38
N GLU A 32 -6.56 7.08 8.42
CA GLU A 32 -5.17 7.52 8.33
C GLU A 32 -4.26 6.91 9.41
N LYS A 33 -4.77 6.76 10.65
CA LYS A 33 -3.98 6.19 11.76
C LYS A 33 -3.52 4.77 11.47
N GLU A 34 -4.41 3.95 10.92
CA GLU A 34 -4.16 2.56 10.55
C GLU A 34 -3.25 2.50 9.31
N PHE A 35 -3.48 3.35 8.31
CA PHE A 35 -2.59 3.51 7.16
C PHE A 35 -1.15 3.81 7.60
N ASN A 36 -0.97 4.77 8.51
CA ASN A 36 0.34 5.20 9.00
C ASN A 36 1.13 4.10 9.73
N ALA A 37 0.53 2.93 10.02
CA ALA A 37 1.26 1.79 10.55
C ALA A 37 2.36 1.29 9.59
N VAL A 38 2.18 1.37 8.27
CA VAL A 38 3.20 0.92 7.30
C VAL A 38 4.45 1.79 7.31
N LEU A 39 4.35 3.05 7.75
CA LEU A 39 5.45 4.00 7.74
C LEU A 39 6.52 3.70 8.82
N ASP A 40 6.25 2.76 9.73
CA ASP A 40 7.26 2.19 10.62
C ASP A 40 8.12 1.20 9.83
N GLY A 41 9.45 1.40 9.81
CA GLY A 41 10.36 0.60 8.97
C GLY A 41 10.33 -0.91 9.25
N VAL A 42 9.98 -1.33 10.49
CA VAL A 42 9.83 -2.75 10.83
C VAL A 42 8.53 -3.31 10.29
N ASN A 43 7.46 -2.52 10.33
CA ASN A 43 6.17 -2.91 9.72
C ASN A 43 6.30 -3.02 8.20
N LEU A 44 6.98 -2.04 7.57
CA LEU A 44 7.27 -2.08 6.14
C LEU A 44 8.06 -3.33 5.76
N SER A 45 9.13 -3.67 6.50
CA SER A 45 9.96 -4.84 6.17
C SER A 45 9.18 -6.15 6.26
N ILE A 46 8.24 -6.27 7.21
CA ILE A 46 7.31 -7.41 7.29
C ILE A 46 6.41 -7.48 6.05
N ILE A 47 5.79 -6.35 5.65
CA ILE A 47 4.93 -6.32 4.45
C ILE A 47 5.73 -6.70 3.21
N LEU A 48 6.93 -6.16 3.04
CA LEU A 48 7.82 -6.50 1.92
C LEU A 48 8.26 -7.97 1.94
N ALA A 49 8.43 -8.59 3.11
CA ALA A 49 8.69 -10.03 3.20
C ALA A 49 7.48 -10.85 2.73
N ILE A 50 6.26 -10.47 3.13
CA ILE A 50 5.02 -11.10 2.66
C ILE A 50 4.89 -10.95 1.14
N MET A 51 5.15 -9.75 0.61
CA MET A 51 5.12 -9.47 -0.84
C MET A 51 6.21 -10.19 -1.64
N ARG A 52 7.22 -10.74 -0.97
CA ARG A 52 8.24 -11.62 -1.58
C ARG A 52 7.90 -13.10 -1.44
N GLY A 53 6.74 -13.42 -0.87
CA GLY A 53 6.20 -14.77 -0.73
C GLY A 53 6.54 -15.46 0.60
N HIS A 54 7.06 -14.74 1.59
CA HIS A 54 7.27 -15.26 2.94
C HIS A 54 5.98 -15.12 3.73
N THR A 55 5.11 -16.12 3.69
CA THR A 55 3.75 -16.00 4.25
C THR A 55 3.59 -16.64 5.62
N HIS A 56 4.56 -17.45 6.08
CA HIS A 56 4.46 -18.11 7.37
C HIS A 56 5.28 -17.42 8.45
N PHE A 57 4.86 -17.57 9.71
CA PHE A 57 5.49 -16.91 10.85
C PHE A 57 7.00 -17.18 10.93
N VAL A 58 7.44 -18.43 10.74
CA VAL A 58 8.87 -18.80 10.81
C VAL A 58 9.68 -18.21 9.65
N GLU A 59 9.08 -18.16 8.45
CA GLU A 59 9.71 -17.55 7.26
C GLU A 59 9.89 -16.04 7.48
N LEU A 60 8.85 -15.37 7.96
CA LEU A 60 8.88 -13.95 8.30
C LEU A 60 9.91 -13.65 9.39
N MET A 61 10.01 -14.50 10.40
CA MET A 61 11.00 -14.36 11.47
C MET A 61 12.43 -14.42 10.92
N ARG A 62 12.70 -15.35 10.00
CA ARG A 62 13.99 -15.49 9.33
C ARG A 62 14.31 -14.29 8.44
N GLU A 63 13.36 -13.88 7.60
CA GLU A 63 13.54 -12.81 6.63
C GLU A 63 13.70 -11.43 7.29
N THR A 64 12.99 -11.18 8.39
CA THR A 64 13.02 -9.89 9.08
C THR A 64 14.05 -9.82 10.21
N GLY A 65 14.62 -10.95 10.62
CA GLY A 65 15.53 -11.06 11.78
C GLY A 65 14.87 -10.73 13.12
N LEU A 66 13.54 -10.64 13.18
CA LEU A 66 12.82 -10.27 14.39
C LEU A 66 12.71 -11.44 15.36
N GLN A 67 12.83 -11.17 16.66
CA GLN A 67 12.50 -12.16 17.68
C GLN A 67 11.00 -12.49 17.70
N LYS A 68 10.64 -13.74 18.03
CA LYS A 68 9.26 -14.26 18.06
C LYS A 68 8.24 -13.30 18.68
N GLY A 69 8.50 -12.82 19.91
CA GLY A 69 7.55 -11.92 20.60
C GLY A 69 7.39 -10.56 19.92
N LYS A 70 8.46 -10.02 19.33
CA LYS A 70 8.42 -8.76 18.58
C LYS A 70 7.65 -8.93 17.27
N LEU A 71 7.91 -10.01 16.53
CA LEU A 71 7.19 -10.32 15.29
C LEU A 71 5.70 -10.52 15.55
N ALA A 72 5.32 -11.30 16.58
CA ALA A 72 3.92 -11.55 16.91
C ALA A 72 3.15 -10.25 17.21
N ARG A 73 3.73 -9.34 18.00
CA ARG A 73 3.12 -8.02 18.28
C ARG A 73 2.96 -7.16 17.02
N ARG A 74 3.95 -7.19 16.13
CA ARG A 74 3.93 -6.41 14.88
C ARG A 74 2.93 -6.98 13.88
N LEU A 75 2.85 -8.31 13.75
CA LEU A 75 1.83 -8.97 12.94
C LEU A 75 0.42 -8.70 13.45
N LYS A 76 0.17 -8.76 14.77
CA LYS A 76 -1.13 -8.37 15.34
C LYS A 76 -1.49 -6.93 14.96
N ARG A 77 -0.58 -5.98 15.16
CA ARG A 77 -0.81 -4.58 14.78
C ARG A 77 -1.12 -4.43 13.29
N LEU A 78 -0.43 -5.15 12.41
CA LEU A 78 -0.65 -5.10 10.97
C LEU A 78 -2.01 -5.70 10.57
N LEU A 79 -2.41 -6.81 11.21
CA LEU A 79 -3.75 -7.40 11.06
C LEU A 79 -4.83 -6.42 11.52
N ASP A 80 -4.68 -5.84 12.71
CA ASP A 80 -5.64 -4.89 13.30
C ASP A 80 -5.78 -3.63 12.44
N SER A 81 -4.68 -3.17 11.82
CA SER A 81 -4.69 -2.04 10.89
C SER A 81 -5.24 -2.36 9.49
N GLY A 82 -5.47 -3.64 9.20
CA GLY A 82 -5.96 -4.08 7.90
C GLY A 82 -4.95 -4.02 6.76
N TRP A 83 -3.65 -3.93 7.03
CA TRP A 83 -2.59 -4.00 6.00
C TRP A 83 -2.32 -5.43 5.52
N ILE A 84 -2.54 -6.39 6.42
CA ILE A 84 -2.39 -7.82 6.12
C ILE A 84 -3.65 -8.56 6.57
N SER A 85 -3.93 -9.68 5.93
CA SER A 85 -4.95 -10.63 6.32
C SER A 85 -4.30 -11.96 6.71
N LYS A 86 -5.08 -12.84 7.32
CA LYS A 86 -4.66 -14.19 7.66
C LYS A 86 -5.62 -15.20 7.04
N GLU A 87 -5.07 -16.15 6.30
CA GLU A 87 -5.80 -17.28 5.72
C GLU A 87 -5.17 -18.58 6.23
N GLY A 88 -5.87 -19.26 7.14
CA GLY A 88 -5.30 -20.37 7.89
C GLY A 88 -4.06 -19.94 8.68
N ASN A 89 -2.89 -20.46 8.31
CA ASN A 89 -1.59 -20.14 8.92
C ASN A 89 -0.73 -19.16 8.09
N LYS A 90 -1.26 -18.65 6.97
CA LYS A 90 -0.57 -17.73 6.06
C LYS A 90 -0.97 -16.29 6.33
N TYR A 91 0.01 -15.39 6.27
CA TYR A 91 -0.17 -13.95 6.23
C TYR A 91 -0.10 -13.49 4.78
N LEU A 92 -1.07 -12.68 4.37
CA LEU A 92 -1.18 -12.12 3.02
C LEU A 92 -1.33 -10.61 3.11
N VAL A 93 -0.93 -9.88 2.07
CA VAL A 93 -1.30 -8.46 1.96
C VAL A 93 -2.81 -8.41 1.68
N SER A 94 -3.53 -7.62 2.45
CA SER A 94 -5.00 -7.67 2.50
C SER A 94 -5.70 -7.09 1.26
N GLY A 95 -4.97 -6.39 0.39
CA GLY A 95 -5.51 -5.86 -0.84
C GLY A 95 -4.44 -5.30 -1.75
N ARG A 96 -4.88 -4.90 -2.93
CA ARG A 96 -4.02 -4.36 -3.98
C ARG A 96 -3.90 -2.85 -3.90
N ILE A 97 -4.98 -2.19 -3.50
CA ILE A 97 -5.05 -0.73 -3.38
C ILE A 97 -5.53 -0.38 -1.99
N PHE A 98 -4.75 0.43 -1.30
CA PHE A 98 -5.04 0.94 0.03
C PHE A 98 -5.41 2.40 -0.08
N VAL A 99 -6.61 2.74 0.38
CA VAL A 99 -7.18 4.07 0.25
C VAL A 99 -7.42 4.64 1.64
N VAL A 100 -6.87 5.82 1.89
CA VAL A 100 -7.11 6.53 3.14
C VAL A 100 -8.44 7.27 3.05
N TYR A 101 -9.28 7.10 4.05
CA TYR A 101 -10.54 7.83 4.14
C TYR A 101 -10.73 8.52 5.49
N ASP A 102 -11.60 9.52 5.47
CA ASP A 102 -12.21 10.15 6.63
C ASP A 102 -13.74 10.15 6.51
N ILE A 103 -14.44 10.24 7.63
CA ILE A 103 -15.91 10.29 7.66
C ILE A 103 -16.32 11.69 8.09
N GLY A 104 -17.07 12.35 7.22
CA GLY A 104 -17.73 13.63 7.49
C GLY A 104 -19.25 13.48 7.52
N GLU A 105 -19.91 14.53 8.00
CA GLU A 105 -21.36 14.69 7.88
C GLU A 105 -21.65 15.99 7.13
N ILE A 106 -22.45 15.92 6.07
CA ILE A 106 -22.85 17.07 5.27
C ILE A 106 -24.36 17.01 5.06
N ASN A 107 -25.08 17.99 5.60
CA ASN A 107 -26.54 18.10 5.49
C ASN A 107 -27.28 16.81 5.91
N GLY A 108 -26.85 16.18 7.01
CA GLY A 108 -27.42 14.93 7.52
C GLY A 108 -27.01 13.67 6.74
N ASN A 109 -26.16 13.79 5.72
CA ASN A 109 -25.59 12.65 4.99
C ASN A 109 -24.19 12.32 5.52
N ILE A 110 -23.96 11.03 5.81
CA ILE A 110 -22.63 10.50 6.08
C ILE A 110 -21.85 10.47 4.77
N THR A 111 -20.73 11.19 4.74
CA THR A 111 -19.85 11.31 3.58
C THR A 111 -18.52 10.62 3.86
N ILE A 112 -18.08 9.76 2.94
CA ILE A 112 -16.74 9.18 2.99
C ILE A 112 -15.82 10.05 2.13
N HIS A 113 -14.92 10.78 2.78
CA HIS A 113 -13.92 11.59 2.11
C HIS A 113 -12.69 10.72 1.84
N ILE A 114 -12.37 10.53 0.56
CA ILE A 114 -11.20 9.74 0.16
C ILE A 114 -10.03 10.69 -0.10
N SER A 115 -8.88 10.41 0.52
CA SER A 115 -7.64 11.13 0.26
C SER A 115 -6.99 10.60 -1.03
N THR A 116 -6.66 11.53 -1.91
CA THR A 116 -6.01 11.27 -3.21
C THR A 116 -4.50 11.46 -3.17
N ASP A 117 -3.98 11.93 -2.02
CA ASP A 117 -2.59 12.21 -1.72
C ASP A 117 -2.01 11.24 -0.66
N LYS A 118 -2.83 10.31 -0.13
CA LYS A 118 -2.41 9.23 0.75
C LYS A 118 -3.03 7.91 0.35
N GLY A 119 -2.20 6.89 0.23
CA GLY A 119 -2.64 5.55 -0.12
C GLY A 119 -1.47 4.67 -0.51
N ALA A 120 -1.77 3.45 -0.93
CA ALA A 120 -0.73 2.56 -1.42
C ALA A 120 -1.24 1.65 -2.53
N PHE A 121 -0.29 1.16 -3.30
CA PHE A 121 -0.49 0.16 -4.33
C PHE A 121 0.51 -0.97 -4.11
N ALA A 122 0.01 -2.20 -4.04
CA ALA A 122 0.80 -3.41 -3.92
C ALA A 122 0.60 -4.28 -5.15
N ASP A 123 1.67 -4.60 -5.88
CA ASP A 123 1.61 -5.51 -7.01
C ASP A 123 2.71 -6.57 -6.94
N PRO A 124 2.39 -7.84 -7.24
CA PRO A 124 3.35 -8.94 -7.18
C PRO A 124 4.59 -8.70 -8.06
N VAL A 125 4.42 -8.05 -9.21
CA VAL A 125 5.46 -7.82 -10.21
C VAL A 125 6.15 -6.49 -9.99
N TYR A 126 5.41 -5.44 -9.63
CA TYR A 126 5.94 -4.08 -9.55
C TYR A 126 6.30 -3.62 -8.13
N GLY A 127 5.92 -4.39 -7.12
CA GLY A 127 6.22 -4.17 -5.72
C GLY A 127 5.24 -3.23 -5.02
N LEU A 128 5.71 -2.55 -3.97
CA LEU A 128 4.89 -1.69 -3.11
C LEU A 128 5.21 -0.22 -3.37
N VAL A 129 4.17 0.57 -3.59
CA VAL A 129 4.24 2.03 -3.61
C VAL A 129 3.36 2.56 -2.48
N VAL A 130 3.95 3.28 -1.53
CA VAL A 130 3.22 3.98 -0.46
C VAL A 130 3.32 5.47 -0.69
N ILE A 131 2.19 6.17 -0.72
CA ILE A 131 2.04 7.61 -0.90
C ILE A 131 1.51 8.18 0.42
N SER A 132 2.20 9.19 0.94
CA SER A 132 2.03 9.79 2.27
C SER A 132 2.07 11.33 2.18
N GLY A 133 1.62 11.89 1.05
CA GLY A 133 1.63 13.32 0.76
C GLY A 133 1.97 13.62 -0.70
N GLU A 134 1.98 14.92 -1.04
CA GLU A 134 2.34 15.40 -2.37
C GLU A 134 3.85 15.25 -2.64
N PRO A 135 4.24 14.88 -3.87
CA PRO A 135 5.63 14.65 -4.21
C PRO A 135 6.42 15.96 -4.33
N ARG A 136 7.57 16.04 -3.66
CA ARG A 136 8.58 17.09 -3.90
C ARG A 136 9.67 16.62 -4.87
N ASN A 137 10.56 17.54 -5.24
CA ASN A 137 11.64 17.34 -6.21
C ASN A 137 12.84 16.52 -5.68
N TYR A 138 12.58 15.39 -5.02
CA TYR A 138 13.62 14.50 -4.49
C TYR A 138 14.16 13.50 -5.54
N CYS A 139 13.48 13.36 -6.67
CA CYS A 139 13.83 12.35 -7.67
C CYS A 139 15.06 12.73 -8.50
N SER A 140 15.32 14.03 -8.70
CA SER A 140 16.39 14.53 -9.56
C SER A 140 17.80 14.05 -9.15
N THR A 141 18.05 13.81 -7.87
CA THR A 141 19.34 13.32 -7.34
C THR A 141 19.30 11.85 -6.90
N CYS A 142 18.20 11.13 -7.14
CA CYS A 142 18.04 9.77 -6.65
C CYS A 142 18.75 8.75 -7.56
N PRO A 143 19.67 7.90 -7.02
CA PRO A 143 20.37 6.91 -7.83
C PRO A 143 19.44 5.83 -8.42
N LEU A 144 18.25 5.65 -7.84
CA LEU A 144 17.24 4.69 -8.32
C LEU A 144 16.22 5.31 -9.28
N ARG A 145 16.37 6.58 -9.68
CA ARG A 145 15.38 7.30 -10.50
C ARG A 145 14.99 6.53 -11.75
N GLN A 146 15.96 5.98 -12.50
CA GLN A 146 15.68 5.26 -13.74
C GLN A 146 14.89 3.97 -13.52
N ALA A 147 15.17 3.25 -12.42
CA ALA A 147 14.41 2.06 -12.05
C ALA A 147 12.95 2.41 -11.74
N CYS A 148 12.72 3.50 -10.99
CA CYS A 148 11.38 4.02 -10.72
C CYS A 148 10.64 4.46 -11.99
N VAL A 149 11.31 5.19 -12.90
CA VAL A 149 10.73 5.60 -14.19
C VAL A 149 10.30 4.39 -15.02
N ASN A 150 11.15 3.36 -15.10
CA ASN A 150 10.85 2.14 -15.85
C ASN A 150 9.69 1.37 -15.20
N ASN A 151 9.66 1.30 -13.88
CA ASN A 151 8.63 0.64 -13.09
C ASN A 151 7.26 1.32 -13.27
N VAL A 152 7.16 2.64 -13.04
CA VAL A 152 5.90 3.37 -13.17
C VAL A 152 5.34 3.38 -14.59
N LYS A 153 6.21 3.52 -15.61
CA LYS A 153 5.80 3.40 -17.03
C LYS A 153 5.29 2.00 -17.39
N SER A 154 5.89 0.97 -16.82
CA SER A 154 5.46 -0.42 -17.07
C SER A 154 4.12 -0.73 -16.40
N MET A 155 3.90 -0.20 -15.18
CA MET A 155 2.59 -0.25 -14.54
C MET A 155 1.53 0.51 -15.33
N ALA A 156 1.81 1.75 -15.72
CA ALA A 156 0.87 2.54 -16.50
C ALA A 156 0.44 1.83 -17.79
N ARG A 157 1.39 1.21 -18.51
CA ARG A 157 1.08 0.36 -19.67
C ARG A 157 0.21 -0.84 -19.32
N LYS A 158 0.53 -1.60 -18.26
CA LYS A 158 -0.28 -2.75 -17.80
C LYS A 158 -1.73 -2.34 -17.51
N TYR A 159 -1.94 -1.13 -17.01
CA TYR A 159 -3.27 -0.64 -16.59
C TYR A 159 -3.95 0.32 -17.59
N GLY A 160 -3.36 0.52 -18.77
CA GLY A 160 -3.90 1.39 -19.81
C GLY A 160 -4.05 2.85 -19.35
N ILE A 161 -3.07 3.36 -18.60
CA ILE A 161 -3.04 4.74 -18.08
C ILE A 161 -1.99 5.53 -18.85
N GLN A 162 -2.37 6.70 -19.36
CA GLN A 162 -1.44 7.66 -19.93
C GLN A 162 -0.95 8.59 -18.82
N LEU A 163 0.36 8.58 -18.57
CA LEU A 163 0.99 9.43 -17.55
C LEU A 163 1.39 10.77 -18.17
N ARG A 164 1.18 11.84 -17.43
CA ARG A 164 1.63 13.22 -17.75
C ARG A 164 2.78 13.67 -16.86
N GLY A 165 2.92 13.08 -15.66
CA GLY A 165 4.00 13.39 -14.73
C GLY A 165 5.39 13.24 -15.35
N VAL A 166 6.24 14.25 -15.12
CA VAL A 166 7.61 14.29 -15.66
C VAL A 166 8.56 13.53 -14.73
N GLU A 167 8.34 13.63 -13.43
CA GLU A 167 9.08 12.89 -12.41
C GLU A 167 8.37 11.57 -12.00
N PRO A 168 9.13 10.53 -11.63
CA PRO A 168 8.52 9.24 -11.28
C PRO A 168 7.61 9.34 -10.06
N SER A 169 7.94 10.19 -9.08
CA SER A 169 7.11 10.45 -7.89
C SER A 169 5.72 10.97 -8.28
N GLU A 170 5.65 11.98 -9.15
CA GLU A 170 4.41 12.52 -9.69
C GLU A 170 3.63 11.47 -10.46
N ALA A 171 4.32 10.67 -11.28
CA ALA A 171 3.70 9.62 -12.06
C ALA A 171 3.06 8.52 -11.17
N TYR A 172 3.67 8.16 -10.03
CA TYR A 172 3.08 7.22 -9.08
C TYR A 172 1.81 7.79 -8.44
N VAL A 173 1.82 9.07 -8.07
CA VAL A 173 0.64 9.75 -7.51
C VAL A 173 -0.47 9.85 -8.56
N GLU A 174 -0.15 10.22 -9.80
CA GLU A 174 -1.11 10.26 -10.90
C GLU A 174 -1.73 8.87 -11.14
N LEU A 175 -0.92 7.82 -11.15
CA LEU A 175 -1.38 6.45 -11.30
C LEU A 175 -2.35 6.03 -10.18
N PHE A 176 -2.02 6.37 -8.93
CA PHE A 176 -2.92 6.13 -7.79
C PHE A 176 -4.23 6.91 -7.89
N ARG A 177 -4.18 8.20 -8.23
CA ARG A 177 -5.37 9.03 -8.42
C ARG A 177 -6.29 8.45 -9.48
N VAL A 178 -5.75 7.99 -10.61
CA VAL A 178 -6.54 7.33 -11.65
C VAL A 178 -7.22 6.06 -11.12
N PHE A 179 -6.54 5.23 -10.32
CA PHE A 179 -7.20 4.07 -9.72
C PHE A 179 -8.34 4.44 -8.77
N VAL A 180 -8.15 5.47 -7.95
CA VAL A 180 -9.20 5.92 -7.03
C VAL A 180 -10.36 6.56 -7.79
N GLU A 181 -10.11 7.56 -8.62
CA GLU A 181 -11.15 8.35 -9.29
C GLU A 181 -11.87 7.56 -10.40
N ARG A 182 -11.13 6.79 -11.19
CA ARG A 182 -11.72 6.04 -12.31
C ARG A 182 -12.25 4.69 -11.82
N ASP A 183 -11.41 3.91 -11.17
CA ASP A 183 -11.70 2.51 -10.93
C ASP A 183 -12.52 2.30 -9.66
N LEU A 184 -12.19 2.93 -8.53
CA LEU A 184 -13.02 2.83 -7.31
C LEU A 184 -14.39 3.50 -7.49
N THR A 185 -14.47 4.69 -8.10
CA THR A 185 -15.78 5.34 -8.35
C THR A 185 -16.66 4.52 -9.28
N ARG A 186 -16.11 3.97 -10.37
CA ARG A 186 -16.87 3.07 -11.27
C ARG A 186 -17.37 1.84 -10.54
N LYS A 187 -16.51 1.25 -9.70
CA LYS A 187 -16.87 0.13 -8.83
C LYS A 187 -18.02 0.53 -7.91
N LEU A 188 -17.89 1.56 -7.07
CA LEU A 188 -18.96 1.99 -6.17
C LEU A 188 -20.31 2.26 -6.87
N ARG A 189 -20.30 2.74 -8.12
CA ARG A 189 -21.51 2.95 -8.93
C ARG A 189 -22.15 1.68 -9.49
N SER A 190 -21.40 0.58 -9.64
CA SER A 190 -21.88 -0.67 -10.26
C SER A 190 -22.49 -1.66 -9.25
N GLY A 191 -22.69 -1.26 -7.99
CA GLY A 191 -23.22 -2.11 -6.92
C GLY A 191 -22.10 -2.89 -6.23
N TRP A 192 -21.60 -2.36 -5.10
CA TRP A 192 -20.48 -2.94 -4.34
C TRP A 192 -20.84 -3.14 -2.87
N ARG A 193 -20.27 -4.18 -2.27
CA ARG A 193 -20.46 -4.49 -0.86
C ARG A 193 -19.22 -4.07 -0.07
N ILE A 194 -19.36 -3.02 0.74
CA ILE A 194 -18.37 -2.68 1.76
C ILE A 194 -18.60 -3.62 2.94
N ILE A 195 -17.66 -4.53 3.19
CA ILE A 195 -17.74 -5.46 4.32
C ILE A 195 -16.94 -4.85 5.48
N ILE A 196 -17.65 -4.36 6.49
CA ILE A 196 -17.04 -3.89 7.74
C ILE A 196 -16.79 -5.12 8.62
N LYS A 197 -15.55 -5.59 8.66
CA LYS A 197 -15.14 -6.64 9.60
C LYS A 197 -14.91 -6.01 10.98
N LYS A 198 -15.62 -6.47 12.01
CA LYS A 198 -15.21 -6.21 13.39
C LYS A 198 -13.86 -6.89 13.60
N GLY A 199 -12.85 -6.16 14.03
CA GLY A 199 -11.62 -6.78 14.50
C GLY A 199 -11.97 -7.70 15.67
N GLU A 200 -11.77 -9.00 15.50
CA GLU A 200 -11.84 -9.94 16.62
C GLU A 200 -10.63 -9.63 17.53
N VAL A 201 -10.92 -9.20 18.76
CA VAL A 201 -9.93 -8.78 19.77
C VAL A 201 -9.17 -9.97 20.33
#